data_AF-A0A930YII1-F1
#
_entry.id   AF-A0A930YII1-F1
#
_cell.length_a   1.000
_cell.length_b   1.000
_cell.length_c   1.000
_cell.angle_alpha   90.00
_cell.angle_beta   90.00
_cell.angle_gamma   90.00
#
_symmetry.space_group_name_H-M   'P 1'
#
loop_
_entity.id
_entity.type
_entity.pdbx_description
1 polymer ?
#
loop_
_entity_poly.entity_id
_entity_poly.type
_entity_poly.pdbx_seq_one_letter_code
_entity_poly.pdbx_strand_id
1 'polypeptide(L)' 'MTVPPEVRMGNQIAQQFANLPPAEAAAAIARHIENFWEPRMRHTLEALVAAGDDSLEPLLVDAVGRLVAG' A
#
# COMPACT_ATOMS: atom_id res chain seq x y z
N MET A 1 5.69 -10.18 17.18
CA MET A 1 4.62 -9.19 16.91
C MET A 1 3.89 -9.66 15.67
N THR A 2 2.57 -9.75 15.69
CA THR A 2 1.79 -10.15 14.52
C THR A 2 1.70 -8.97 13.56
N VAL A 3 2.08 -9.20 12.31
CA VAL A 3 1.96 -8.20 11.23
C VAL A 3 0.46 -7.89 11.03
N PRO A 4 0.05 -6.60 10.93
CA PRO A 4 -1.35 -6.25 10.70
C PRO A 4 -1.90 -6.90 9.42
N PRO A 5 -3.18 -7.31 9.39
CA PRO A 5 -3.76 -7.94 8.21
C PRO A 5 -3.70 -7.07 6.96
N GLU A 6 -3.71 -5.74 7.13
CA GLU A 6 -3.56 -4.74 6.06
C GLU A 6 -2.26 -4.93 5.30
N VAL A 7 -1.15 -5.25 5.96
CA VAL A 7 0.15 -5.48 5.28
C VAL A 7 0.04 -6.66 4.33
N ARG A 8 -0.50 -7.79 4.82
CA ARG A 8 -0.65 -9.00 4.01
C ARG A 8 -1.54 -8.74 2.80
N MET A 9 -2.68 -8.08 3.00
CA MET A 9 -3.60 -7.76 1.91
C MET A 9 -3.00 -6.75 0.92
N GLY A 10 -2.32 -5.71 1.41
CA GLY A 10 -1.66 -4.70 0.59
C GLY A 10 -0.56 -5.31 -0.28
N ASN A 11 0.27 -6.19 0.29
CA ASN A 11 1.33 -6.87 -0.46
C ASN A 11 0.76 -7.83 -1.52
N GLN A 12 -0.36 -8.50 -1.25
CA GLN A 12 -1.06 -9.31 -2.24
C GLN A 12 -1.59 -8.46 -3.40
N ILE A 13 -2.15 -7.29 -3.12
CA ILE A 13 -2.56 -6.34 -4.16
C ILE A 13 -1.34 -5.90 -4.97
N ALA A 14 -0.23 -5.53 -4.32
CA ALA A 14 1.00 -5.16 -5.02
C ALA A 14 1.49 -6.24 -5.99
N GLN A 15 1.44 -7.52 -5.57
CA GLN A 15 1.79 -8.66 -6.44
C GLN A 15 0.84 -8.80 -7.64
N GLN A 16 -0.46 -8.54 -7.47
CA GLN A 16 -1.42 -8.60 -8.59
C GLN A 16 -1.13 -7.55 -9.68
N PHE A 17 -0.63 -6.38 -9.28
CA PHE A 17 -0.29 -5.29 -10.20
C PHE A 17 1.17 -5.29 -10.67
N ALA A 18 1.98 -6.28 -10.27
CA ALA A 18 3.41 -6.34 -10.57
C ALA A 18 3.76 -6.47 -12.07
N ASN A 19 2.78 -6.83 -12.91
CA ASN A 19 2.95 -6.89 -14.37
C ASN A 19 2.86 -5.52 -15.06
N LEU A 20 2.43 -4.47 -14.36
CA LEU A 20 2.37 -3.11 -14.89
C LEU A 20 3.72 -2.38 -14.69
N PRO A 21 3.99 -1.32 -15.47
CA PRO A 21 5.10 -0.41 -15.18
C PRO A 21 5.00 0.12 -13.73
N PRO A 22 6.10 0.25 -12.97
CA PRO A 22 6.04 0.55 -11.52
C PRO A 22 5.21 1.80 -11.17
N ALA A 23 5.33 2.87 -11.95
CA ALA A 23 4.58 4.10 -11.72
C ALA A 23 3.06 3.92 -11.95
N GLU A 24 2.67 3.12 -12.94
CA GLU A 24 1.27 2.79 -13.22
C GLU A 24 0.71 1.81 -12.17
N ALA A 25 1.51 0.82 -11.77
CA ALA A 25 1.18 -0.10 -10.68
C ALA A 25 0.89 0.66 -9.39
N ALA A 26 1.81 1.52 -8.94
CA ALA A 26 1.64 2.30 -7.71
C ALA A 26 0.40 3.20 -7.76
N ALA A 27 0.12 3.84 -8.90
CA ALA A 27 -1.10 4.65 -9.08
C ALA A 27 -2.38 3.79 -9.01
N ALA A 28 -2.39 2.63 -9.67
CA ALA A 28 -3.52 1.71 -9.66
C ALA A 28 -3.79 1.14 -8.26
N ILE A 29 -2.73 0.76 -7.52
CA ILE A 29 -2.81 0.27 -6.15
C ILE A 29 -3.35 1.37 -5.23
N ALA A 30 -2.82 2.60 -5.31
CA ALA A 30 -3.30 3.72 -4.51
C ALA A 30 -4.80 3.95 -4.72
N ARG A 31 -5.24 4.01 -5.98
CA ARG A 31 -6.66 4.15 -6.32
C ARG A 31 -7.51 2.99 -5.81
N HIS A 32 -6.99 1.76 -5.85
CA HIS A 32 -7.70 0.60 -5.30
C HIS A 32 -7.88 0.72 -3.79
N ILE A 33 -6.81 1.01 -3.06
CA ILE A 33 -6.85 1.18 -1.60
C ILE A 33 -7.79 2.32 -1.22
N GLU A 34 -7.71 3.47 -1.89
CA GLU A 34 -8.59 4.62 -1.64
C GLU A 34 -10.07 4.28 -1.80
N ASN A 35 -10.43 3.52 -2.85
CA ASN A 35 -11.82 3.20 -3.16
C ASN A 35 -12.42 2.11 -2.27
N PHE A 36 -11.60 1.15 -1.81
CA PHE A 36 -12.10 -0.07 -1.17
C PHE A 36 -11.76 -0.19 0.32
N TRP A 37 -10.77 0.55 0.82
CA TRP A 37 -10.32 0.41 2.20
C TRP A 37 -10.85 1.53 3.09
N GLU A 38 -11.16 1.17 4.33
CA GLU A 38 -11.59 2.14 5.33
C GLU A 38 -10.44 3.09 5.71
N PRO A 39 -10.74 4.34 6.14
CA PRO A 39 -9.72 5.30 6.57
C PRO A 39 -8.71 4.73 7.59
N ARG A 40 -9.18 3.94 8.57
CA ARG A 40 -8.30 3.31 9.58
C ARG A 40 -7.26 2.36 8.98
N MET A 41 -7.61 1.63 7.92
CA MET A 41 -6.70 0.67 7.28
C MET A 41 -5.59 1.42 6.52
N ARG A 42 -5.96 2.54 5.88
CA ARG A 42 -5.00 3.43 5.20
C ARG A 42 -4.01 4.04 6.20
N HIS A 43 -4.51 4.53 7.33
CA HIS A 43 -3.64 5.05 8.41
C HIS A 43 -2.68 4.00 8.98
N THR A 44 -3.09 2.73 9.07
CA THR A 44 -2.17 1.65 9.45
C THR A 44 -1.01 1.54 8.47
N LEU A 45 -1.28 1.55 7.15
CA LEU A 45 -0.22 1.50 6.14
C LEU A 45 0.66 2.75 6.16
N GLU A 46 0.07 3.94 6.27
CA GLU A 46 0.79 5.21 6.36
C GLU A 46 1.75 5.22 7.56
N ALA A 47 1.31 4.74 8.72
CA ALA A 47 2.14 4.66 9.92
C ALA A 47 3.31 3.68 9.74
N LEU A 48 3.09 2.56 9.06
CA LEU A 48 4.15 1.58 8.77
C LEU A 48 5.17 2.11 7.75
N VAL A 49 4.71 2.82 6.72
CA VAL A 49 5.60 3.52 5.78
C VAL A 49 6.44 4.58 6.50
N ALA A 50 5.82 5.38 7.38
CA ALA A 50 6.53 6.39 8.15
C ALA A 50 7.55 5.78 9.14
N ALA A 51 7.28 4.58 9.65
CA ALA A 51 8.19 3.82 10.49
C ALA A 51 9.33 3.14 9.72
N GLY A 52 9.27 3.10 8.39
CA GLY A 52 10.24 2.38 7.55
C GLY A 52 10.16 0.87 7.75
N ASP A 53 8.95 0.32 7.93
CA ASP A 53 8.75 -1.11 8.18
C ASP A 53 9.03 -1.95 6.91
N ASP A 54 10.00 -2.87 7.01
CA ASP A 54 10.44 -3.73 5.91
C ASP A 54 9.41 -4.81 5.50
N SER A 55 8.28 -4.92 6.19
CA SER A 55 7.22 -5.88 5.84
C SER A 55 6.36 -5.44 4.65
N LEU A 56 6.49 -4.19 4.19
CA LEU A 56 5.75 -3.67 3.05
C LEU A 56 6.53 -3.86 1.74
N GLU A 57 5.86 -4.35 0.71
CA GLU A 57 6.42 -4.42 -0.64
C GLU A 57 6.76 -3.00 -1.18
N PRO A 58 7.84 -2.80 -1.93
CA PRO A 58 8.23 -1.48 -2.44
C PRO A 58 7.12 -0.78 -3.24
N LEU A 59 6.39 -1.54 -4.07
CA LEU A 59 5.24 -1.00 -4.82
C LEU A 59 4.10 -0.52 -3.92
N LEU A 60 3.90 -1.17 -2.76
CA LEU A 60 2.90 -0.75 -1.78
C LEU A 60 3.35 0.52 -1.06
N VAL A 61 4.63 0.64 -0.72
CA VAL A 61 5.20 1.87 -0.14
C VAL A 61 4.98 3.07 -1.07
N ASP A 62 5.31 2.91 -2.35
CA ASP A 62 5.09 3.94 -3.38
C ASP A 62 3.62 4.30 -3.54
N ALA A 63 2.72 3.31 -3.47
CA ALA A 63 1.28 3.53 -3.57
C ALA A 63 0.74 4.31 -2.36
N VAL A 64 1.16 3.95 -1.14
CA VAL A 64 0.76 4.65 0.09
C VAL A 64 1.27 6.08 0.10
N GLY A 65 2.50 6.33 -0.38
CA GLY A 65 3.03 7.69 -0.54
C GLY A 65 2.16 8.58 -1.44
N ARG A 66 1.42 8.01 -2.40
CA ARG A 66 0.50 8.74 -3.27
C ARG A 66 -0.84 9.07 -2.60
N LEU A 67 -1.25 8.32 -1.58
CA LEU A 67 -2.48 8.60 -0.81
C LEU A 67 -2.33 9.87 0.04
N VAL A 68 -1.14 10.13 0.57
CA VAL A 68 -0.85 11.30 1.41
C VAL A 68 -0.70 12.59 0.60
N ALA A 69 -0.44 12.47 -0.71
CA ALA A 69 -0.26 13.59 -1.62
C ALA A 69 -1.56 14.09 -2.28
N GLY A 70 -2.70 13.43 -2.05
CA GLY A 70 -4.04 13.81 -2.52
C GLY A 70 -4.89 14.43 -1.43
#